data_AF-A0A2V3ZKU1-F1
#
_entry.id   AF-A0A2V3ZKU1-F1
#
_cell.length_a   1.000
_cell.length_b   1.000
_cell.length_c   1.000
_cell.angle_alpha   90.00
_cell.angle_beta   90.00
_cell.angle_gamma   90.00
#
_symmetry.space_group_name_H-M   'P 1'
#
loop_
_entity.id
_entity.type
_entity.pdbx_description
1 polymer ?
#
loop_
_entity_poly.entity_id
_entity_poly.type
_entity_poly.pdbx_seq_one_letter_code
_entity_poly.pdbx_strand_id
1 'polypeptide(L)' 'MLLHNNQVRLTPRERDILLRLTGSDPHYVTTRDQLKEWSARHLQALPGDAREIREIKAVLQRYLPL' A
#
# COMPACT_ATOMS: atom_id res chain seq x y z
N MET A 1 26.00 -13.37 2.92
CA MET A 1 24.88 -14.09 2.28
C MET A 1 23.75 -13.09 2.06
N LEU A 2 23.34 -12.90 0.79
CA LEU A 2 22.43 -11.86 0.34
C LEU A 2 20.99 -12.14 0.83
N LEU A 3 20.44 -11.26 1.65
CA LEU A 3 19.08 -11.32 2.19
C LEU A 3 18.05 -11.19 1.04
N HIS A 4 17.53 -12.31 0.55
CA HIS A 4 16.45 -12.39 -0.44
C HIS A 4 15.04 -12.04 0.12
N ASN A 5 14.94 -11.44 1.32
CA ASN A 5 13.66 -11.20 2.00
C ASN A 5 13.04 -9.82 1.75
N ASN A 6 13.62 -9.00 0.88
CA ASN A 6 13.17 -7.62 0.68
C ASN A 6 12.34 -7.39 -0.58
N GLN A 7 12.15 -8.40 -1.44
CA GLN A 7 11.38 -8.25 -2.67
C GLN A 7 9.89 -8.47 -2.41
N VAL A 8 9.06 -7.57 -2.91
CA VAL A 8 7.60 -7.63 -2.85
C VAL A 8 7.08 -7.69 -4.29
N ARG A 9 6.13 -8.59 -4.54
CA ARG A 9 5.43 -8.65 -5.82
C ARG A 9 3.94 -8.51 -5.57
N LEU A 10 3.41 -7.32 -5.84
CA LEU A 10 1.97 -7.10 -5.84
C LEU A 10 1.36 -7.81 -7.06
N THR A 11 0.33 -8.62 -6.80
CA THR A 11 -0.50 -9.21 -7.84
C THR A 11 -1.26 -8.12 -8.59
N PRO A 12 -1.68 -8.36 -9.85
CA PRO A 12 -2.48 -7.40 -10.60
C PRO A 12 -3.74 -6.93 -9.85
N ARG A 13 -4.37 -7.85 -9.09
CA ARG A 13 -5.56 -7.57 -8.28
C ARG A 13 -5.25 -6.62 -7.11
N GLU A 14 -4.15 -6.83 -6.40
CA GLU A 14 -3.74 -5.93 -5.31
C GLU A 14 -3.41 -4.54 -5.83
N ARG A 15 -2.75 -4.45 -7.00
CA ARG A 15 -2.46 -3.17 -7.65
C ARG A 15 -3.73 -2.42 -8.03
N ASP A 16 -4.72 -3.11 -8.58
CA ASP A 16 -6.03 -2.52 -8.88
C ASP A 16 -6.73 -2.01 -7.62
N ILE A 17 -6.76 -2.81 -6.55
CA ILE A 17 -7.36 -2.40 -5.28
C ILE A 17 -6.67 -1.15 -4.72
N LEU A 18 -5.34 -1.14 -4.69
CA LEU A 18 -4.57 0.01 -4.20
C LEU A 18 -4.78 1.25 -5.07
N LEU A 19 -4.78 1.10 -6.39
CA LEU A 19 -5.07 2.19 -7.34
C LEU A 19 -6.47 2.76 -7.11
N ARG A 20 -7.50 1.91 -6.93
CA ARG A 20 -8.87 2.36 -6.70
C ARG A 20 -9.05 3.04 -5.34
N LEU A 21 -8.29 2.63 -4.32
CA LEU A 21 -8.37 3.20 -2.97
C LEU A 21 -7.60 4.52 -2.82
N THR A 22 -6.49 4.69 -3.54
CA THR A 22 -5.59 5.85 -3.36
C THR A 22 -5.49 6.75 -4.59
N GLY A 23 -6.05 6.33 -5.74
CA GLY A 23 -5.88 6.99 -7.03
C GLY A 23 -4.46 6.89 -7.60
N SER A 24 -3.55 6.16 -6.95
CA SER A 24 -2.13 6.07 -7.31
C SER A 24 -1.73 4.63 -7.63
N ASP A 25 -1.06 4.40 -8.77
CA ASP A 25 -0.61 3.04 -9.16
C ASP A 25 0.70 2.67 -8.43
N PRO A 26 0.74 1.59 -7.63
CA PRO A 26 1.94 1.11 -6.96
C PRO A 26 2.88 0.31 -7.88
N HIS A 27 2.89 0.56 -9.20
CA HIS A 27 3.65 -0.21 -10.18
C HIS A 27 5.15 -0.33 -9.92
N TYR A 28 5.74 0.69 -9.30
CA TYR A 28 7.15 0.78 -8.99
C TYR A 28 7.52 0.09 -7.66
N VAL A 29 6.52 -0.40 -6.91
CA VAL A 29 6.74 -1.06 -5.62
C VAL A 29 7.20 -2.49 -5.86
N THR A 30 8.51 -2.69 -5.69
CA THR A 30 9.20 -3.97 -5.87
C THR A 30 9.91 -4.45 -4.61
N THR A 31 10.01 -3.59 -3.59
CA THR A 31 10.63 -3.93 -2.30
C THR A 31 9.73 -3.61 -1.11
N ARG A 32 10.01 -4.22 0.05
CA ARG A 32 9.30 -3.92 1.31
C ARG A 32 9.47 -2.46 1.71
N ASP A 33 10.66 -1.90 1.57
CA ASP A 33 10.92 -0.49 1.88
C ASP A 33 10.10 0.44 0.97
N GLN A 34 10.02 0.14 -0.33
CA GLN A 34 9.17 0.88 -1.27
C GLN A 34 7.69 0.77 -0.91
N LEU A 35 7.23 -0.41 -0.48
CA LEU A 35 5.85 -0.62 -0.04
C LEU A 35 5.54 0.18 1.23
N LYS A 36 6.49 0.23 2.17
CA LYS A 36 6.39 1.01 3.40
C LYS A 36 6.33 2.51 3.12
N GLU A 37 7.20 3.02 2.25
CA GLU A 37 7.14 4.41 1.84
C GLU A 37 5.85 4.76 1.09
N TRP A 38 5.44 3.88 0.17
CA TRP A 38 4.21 4.07 -0.59
C TRP A 38 3.00 4.12 0.32
N SER A 39 2.88 3.16 1.24
CA SER A 39 1.77 3.09 2.20
C SER A 39 1.73 4.30 3.13
N ALA A 40 2.89 4.77 3.61
CA ALA A 40 3.00 5.96 4.45
C ALA A 40 2.54 7.25 3.72
N ARG A 41 2.74 7.34 2.40
CA ARG A 41 2.32 8.50 1.60
C ARG A 41 0.86 8.42 1.16
N HIS A 42 0.38 7.24 0.75
CA HIS A 42 -0.89 7.09 0.03
C HIS A 42 -2.04 6.52 0.87
N LEU A 43 -1.76 5.86 2.00
CA LEU A 43 -2.81 5.32 2.88
C LEU A 43 -3.18 6.25 4.04
N GLN A 44 -2.70 7.50 4.04
CA GLN A 44 -3.16 8.49 5.00
C GLN A 44 -4.65 8.78 4.77
N ALA A 45 -5.41 8.83 5.86
CA ALA A 45 -6.81 9.22 5.83
C ALA A 45 -6.90 10.73 5.53
N LEU A 46 -7.61 11.08 4.47
CA LEU A 46 -7.87 12.47 4.11
C LEU A 46 -9.20 12.93 4.72
N PRO A 47 -9.36 14.23 5.06
CA PRO A 47 -10.61 14.75 5.62
C PRO A 47 -11.86 14.51 4.75
N GLY A 48 -11.67 14.36 3.43
CA GLY A 48 -12.73 14.08 2.46
C GLY A 48 -13.03 12.59 2.23
N ASP A 49 -12.29 11.68 2.86
CA ASP A 49 -12.52 10.25 2.66
C ASP A 49 -13.83 9.79 3.31
N ALA A 50 -14.62 9.01 2.55
CA ALA A 50 -15.75 8.28 3.10
C ALA A 50 -15.30 7.42 4.29
N ARG A 51 -16.18 7.20 5.28
CA ARG A 51 -15.86 6.45 6.49
C ARG A 51 -15.29 5.06 6.17
N GLU A 52 -15.92 4.36 5.23
CA GLU A 52 -15.49 3.02 4.79
C GLU A 52 -14.07 3.04 4.20
N ILE A 53 -13.73 4.05 3.39
CA ILE A 53 -12.38 4.21 2.83
C ILE A 53 -11.36 4.44 3.93
N ARG A 54 -11.69 5.23 4.95
CA ARG A 54 -10.80 5.45 6.12
C ARG A 54 -10.55 4.16 6.89
N GLU A 55 -11.59 3.36 7.11
CA GLU A 55 -11.46 2.07 7.81
C GLU A 55 -10.62 1.08 7.00
N ILE A 56 -10.81 0.99 5.69
CA ILE A 56 -9.99 0.15 4.80
C ILE A 56 -8.52 0.61 4.81
N LYS A 57 -8.26 1.92 4.70
CA LYS A 57 -6.89 2.48 4.78
C LYS A 57 -6.22 2.14 6.11
N ALA A 58 -6.95 2.24 7.23
CA ALA A 58 -6.44 1.90 8.56
C ALA A 58 -6.11 0.41 8.70
N VAL A 59 -6.96 -0.47 8.15
CA VAL A 59 -6.69 -1.91 8.10
C VAL A 59 -5.44 -2.19 7.27
N LEU A 60 -5.33 -1.62 6.08
CA LEU A 60 -4.15 -1.79 5.22
C LEU A 60 -2.87 -1.31 5.89
N GLN A 61 -2.89 -0.16 6.56
CA GLN A 61 -1.73 0.33 7.34
C GLN A 61 -1.31 -0.64 8.46
N ARG A 62 -2.25 -1.38 9.05
CA ARG A 62 -1.97 -2.32 10.14
C ARG A 62 -1.39 -3.64 9.66
N TYR A 63 -1.78 -4.09 8.46
CA TYR A 63 -1.40 -5.41 7.93
C TYR A 63 -0.32 -5.37 6.85
N LEU A 64 -0.06 -4.20 6.24
CA LEU A 64 1.10 -4.04 5.38
C LEU A 64 2.36 -4.08 6.25
N PRO A 65 3.32 -4.97 5.94
CA PRO A 65 4.50 -5.16 6.78
C PRO A 65 5.33 -3.87 6.87
N LEU A 66 5.56 -3.40 8.09
CA LEU A 66 6.58 -2.41 8.44
C LEU A 66 8.00 -2.92 8.19
#